data_AF-A0A7Y5QH38-F1
#
_entry.id   AF-A0A7Y5QH38-F1
#
_cell.length_a   1.000
_cell.length_b   1.000
_cell.length_c   1.000
_cell.angle_alpha   90.00
_cell.angle_beta   90.00
_cell.angle_gamma   90.00
#
_symmetry.space_group_name_H-M   'P 1'
#
loop_
_entity.id
_entity.type
_entity.pdbx_description
1 polymer ?
#
loop_
_entity_poly.entity_id
_entity_poly.type
_entity_poly.pdbx_seq_one_letter_code
_entity_poly.pdbx_strand_id
1 'polypeptide(L)'
;MNLRRLQLGLALILLLSLFVTTQTGSAQTVSTVCTNIVNQTITQMGVNCANRTTGTVCYAAPELESVLNPSLDPQVFDEPGERVGLIDAIHLRPQAVSTIDQTWGIAAMNLQASLPTSFAQDVVVIGFGGVEIENGVMPEEAFVPFSAPISVSTTLAAELRAPTMNPGTAEITGQVSNGIGVTADVVSADGQWVRVIIGDEPGWLPAAAFNSAEIASLPILDGLTPMQSFYLRTGVDGQQCANAPSLVVVQGPQNIPVDLVAYGVDMRLQSMMILRTIDAGEPVGLQLEVIVLYGLVTINPDSGAPIYIPPGHLLRINLGPELVSLGIEGDADERGVLSFGIPRPLTRTELDELQIVLFIPDNIVNYPIEIPEILTPSGVTNIIVRIIYRNPRAIAAVRALCEDGRLPPAVCDLFDF
;
A
#
# COMPACT_ATOMS: atom_id res chain seq x y z
N MET A 1 -24.89 -41.63 -68.16
CA MET A 1 -24.70 -40.36 -67.43
C MET A 1 -23.24 -39.94 -67.63
N ASN A 2 -23.00 -38.84 -68.35
CA ASN A 2 -21.69 -38.54 -68.96
C ASN A 2 -20.57 -38.34 -67.92
N LEU A 3 -19.48 -39.08 -68.06
CA LEU A 3 -18.27 -39.01 -67.21
C LEU A 3 -17.71 -37.58 -67.08
N ARG A 4 -17.91 -36.75 -68.12
CA ARG A 4 -17.57 -35.30 -68.12
C ARG A 4 -18.40 -34.45 -67.14
N ARG A 5 -19.65 -34.83 -66.84
CA ARG A 5 -20.49 -34.11 -65.85
C ARG A 5 -20.14 -34.49 -64.41
N LEU A 6 -19.62 -35.71 -64.20
CA LEU A 6 -19.15 -36.15 -62.88
C LEU A 6 -17.81 -35.48 -62.49
N GLN A 7 -16.90 -35.28 -63.47
CA GLN A 7 -15.63 -34.60 -63.23
C GLN A 7 -15.78 -33.09 -62.96
N LEU A 8 -16.73 -32.40 -63.60
CA LEU A 8 -17.02 -31.00 -63.25
C LEU A 8 -17.68 -30.85 -61.87
N GLY A 9 -18.51 -31.81 -61.46
CA GLY A 9 -19.12 -31.82 -60.12
C GLY A 9 -18.09 -32.02 -59.00
N LEU A 10 -17.13 -32.93 -59.20
CA LEU A 10 -16.07 -33.19 -58.21
C LEU A 10 -15.08 -32.02 -58.10
N ALA A 11 -14.74 -31.36 -59.22
CA ALA A 11 -13.87 -30.20 -59.23
C ALA A 11 -14.50 -28.97 -58.55
N LEU A 12 -15.82 -28.80 -58.66
CA LEU A 12 -16.53 -27.70 -57.99
C LEU A 12 -16.61 -27.91 -56.47
N ILE A 13 -16.77 -29.15 -56.01
CA ILE A 13 -16.77 -29.50 -54.58
C ILE A 13 -15.36 -29.35 -53.98
N LEU A 14 -14.31 -29.67 -54.75
CA LEU A 14 -12.91 -29.48 -54.31
C LEU A 14 -12.46 -28.01 -54.31
N LEU A 15 -13.06 -27.15 -55.16
CA LEU A 15 -12.80 -25.70 -55.14
C LEU A 15 -13.59 -24.99 -54.04
N LEU A 16 -14.78 -25.49 -53.66
CA LEU A 16 -15.59 -24.90 -52.58
C LEU A 16 -15.04 -25.22 -51.18
N SER A 17 -14.25 -26.29 -51.01
CA SER A 17 -13.64 -26.64 -49.73
C SER A 17 -12.36 -25.85 -49.40
N LEU A 18 -11.86 -24.99 -50.30
CA LEU A 18 -10.68 -24.15 -50.06
C LEU A 18 -11.00 -22.78 -49.41
N PHE A 19 -12.27 -22.48 -49.13
CA PHE A 19 -12.71 -21.28 -48.41
C PHE A 19 -13.10 -21.55 -46.96
N VAL A 20 -12.35 -22.42 -46.26
CA VAL A 20 -12.38 -22.43 -44.79
C VAL A 20 -11.56 -21.23 -44.32
N THR A 21 -12.22 -20.09 -44.21
CA THR A 21 -11.68 -18.93 -43.49
C THR A 21 -11.38 -19.38 -42.06
N THR A 22 -10.10 -19.48 -41.70
CA THR A 22 -9.66 -19.57 -40.31
C THR A 22 -10.12 -18.29 -39.61
N GLN A 23 -11.27 -18.34 -38.93
CA GLN A 23 -11.72 -17.26 -38.06
C GLN A 23 -10.73 -17.15 -36.91
N THR A 24 -9.80 -16.21 -37.00
CA THR A 24 -8.99 -15.73 -35.88
C THR A 24 -9.90 -14.89 -34.97
N GLY A 25 -10.67 -15.53 -34.10
CA GLY A 25 -11.59 -14.87 -33.19
C GLY A 25 -11.52 -15.46 -31.79
N SER A 26 -10.45 -15.16 -31.03
CA SER A 26 -10.38 -15.56 -29.60
C SER A 26 -9.59 -14.62 -28.69
N ALA A 27 -9.05 -13.49 -29.18
CA ALA A 27 -8.36 -12.52 -28.33
C ALA A 27 -9.30 -11.41 -27.78
N GLN A 28 -10.39 -11.09 -28.48
CA GLN A 28 -11.26 -9.97 -28.12
C GLN A 28 -12.24 -10.29 -26.98
N THR A 29 -12.65 -11.56 -26.82
CA THR A 29 -13.63 -11.97 -25.81
C THR A 29 -13.05 -11.97 -24.40
N VAL A 30 -11.83 -12.49 -24.22
CA VAL A 30 -11.16 -12.57 -22.90
C VAL A 30 -10.89 -11.17 -22.34
N SER A 31 -10.41 -10.24 -23.18
CA SER A 31 -10.17 -8.84 -22.77
C SER A 31 -11.46 -8.13 -22.30
N THR A 32 -12.60 -8.41 -22.93
CA THR A 32 -13.89 -7.84 -22.53
C THR A 32 -14.36 -8.41 -21.19
N VAL A 33 -14.22 -9.72 -20.96
CA VAL A 33 -14.56 -10.37 -19.69
C VAL A 33 -13.71 -9.80 -18.55
N CYS A 34 -12.39 -9.73 -18.72
CA CYS A 34 -11.48 -9.14 -17.73
C CYS A 34 -11.85 -7.69 -17.39
N THR A 35 -12.20 -6.89 -18.40
CA THR A 35 -12.60 -5.49 -18.18
C THR A 35 -13.89 -5.39 -17.36
N ASN A 36 -14.87 -6.25 -17.63
CA ASN A 36 -16.13 -6.27 -16.89
C ASN A 36 -15.93 -6.69 -15.43
N ILE A 37 -15.14 -7.75 -15.19
CA ILE A 37 -14.80 -8.22 -13.83
C ILE A 37 -14.16 -7.07 -13.04
N VAL A 38 -13.10 -6.46 -13.59
CA VAL A 38 -12.39 -5.35 -12.92
C VAL A 38 -13.32 -4.19 -12.61
N ASN A 39 -14.11 -3.71 -13.59
CA ASN A 39 -15.01 -2.58 -13.38
C ASN A 39 -16.08 -2.87 -12.32
N GLN A 40 -16.64 -4.09 -12.32
CA GLN A 40 -17.63 -4.50 -11.34
C GLN A 40 -17.02 -4.57 -9.93
N THR A 41 -15.90 -5.27 -9.76
CA THR A 41 -15.21 -5.44 -8.48
C THR A 41 -14.80 -4.09 -7.88
N ILE A 42 -14.21 -3.20 -8.68
CA ILE A 42 -13.81 -1.86 -8.23
C ILE A 42 -15.04 -1.03 -7.80
N THR A 43 -16.14 -1.11 -8.54
CA THR A 43 -17.39 -0.44 -8.16
C THR A 43 -17.94 -1.01 -6.84
N GLN A 44 -17.91 -2.33 -6.68
CA GLN A 44 -18.34 -3.00 -5.45
C GLN A 44 -17.48 -2.59 -4.25
N MET A 45 -16.16 -2.47 -4.40
CA MET A 45 -15.28 -1.94 -3.35
C MET A 45 -15.73 -0.56 -2.87
N GLY A 46 -16.03 0.35 -3.80
CA GLY A 46 -16.52 1.69 -3.47
C GLY A 46 -17.86 1.70 -2.72
N VAL A 47 -18.70 0.70 -2.92
CA VAL A 47 -20.02 0.59 -2.26
C VAL A 47 -19.90 -0.13 -0.91
N ASN A 48 -19.28 -1.32 -0.92
CA ASN A 48 -19.24 -2.25 0.21
C ASN A 48 -18.28 -1.78 1.31
N CYS A 49 -17.15 -1.18 0.92
CA CYS A 49 -16.12 -0.71 1.85
C CYS A 49 -16.14 0.81 2.07
N ALA A 50 -17.24 1.48 1.73
CA ALA A 50 -17.49 2.87 2.11
C ALA A 50 -17.54 3.03 3.64
N ASN A 51 -17.34 4.24 4.17
CA ASN A 51 -17.36 4.51 5.62
C ASN A 51 -16.34 3.66 6.38
N ARG A 52 -15.08 3.84 5.99
CA ARG A 52 -13.90 3.19 6.54
C ARG A 52 -13.84 3.38 8.07
N THR A 53 -13.35 2.36 8.77
CA THR A 53 -13.17 2.39 10.23
C THR A 53 -11.74 1.97 10.53
N THR A 54 -11.00 2.80 11.27
CA THR A 54 -9.64 2.51 11.72
C THR A 54 -9.57 1.15 12.41
N GLY A 55 -8.51 0.40 12.16
CA GLY A 55 -8.28 -0.91 12.76
C GLY A 55 -9.14 -2.02 12.16
N THR A 56 -9.71 -1.84 10.95
CA THR A 56 -10.55 -2.87 10.31
C THR A 56 -10.08 -3.22 8.90
N VAL A 57 -10.31 -4.47 8.52
CA VAL A 57 -10.31 -4.92 7.13
C VAL A 57 -11.75 -5.03 6.65
N CYS A 58 -12.01 -4.57 5.44
CA CYS A 58 -13.24 -4.77 4.71
C CYS A 58 -12.98 -5.61 3.48
N TYR A 59 -13.85 -6.58 3.28
CA TYR A 59 -13.81 -7.47 2.15
C TYR A 59 -14.75 -6.97 1.05
N ALA A 60 -14.20 -6.58 -0.11
CA ALA A 60 -14.91 -5.75 -1.07
C ALA A 60 -15.74 -6.50 -2.11
N ALA A 61 -15.34 -7.71 -2.49
CA ALA A 61 -15.82 -8.43 -3.68
C ALA A 61 -15.58 -9.94 -3.55
N PRO A 62 -16.32 -10.82 -4.26
CA PRO A 62 -16.37 -12.26 -3.95
C PRO A 62 -15.02 -13.00 -4.01
N GLU A 63 -14.96 -14.04 -3.17
CA GLU A 63 -13.89 -14.90 -2.66
C GLU A 63 -12.65 -14.23 -1.98
N LEU A 64 -12.56 -14.35 -0.64
CA LEU A 64 -11.39 -14.06 0.20
C LEU A 64 -11.09 -15.30 1.05
N GLU A 65 -9.90 -15.87 0.86
CA GLU A 65 -9.37 -16.84 1.81
C GLU A 65 -8.74 -16.04 2.98
N SER A 66 -9.01 -16.46 4.22
CA SER A 66 -8.44 -15.81 5.39
C SER A 66 -8.18 -16.80 6.51
N VAL A 67 -7.13 -16.53 7.28
CA VAL A 67 -6.93 -17.11 8.59
C VAL A 67 -7.24 -16.02 9.60
N LEU A 68 -8.17 -16.31 10.50
CA LEU A 68 -8.60 -15.39 11.54
C LEU A 68 -8.24 -15.95 12.92
N ASN A 69 -8.25 -15.08 13.92
CA ASN A 69 -8.16 -15.47 15.31
C ASN A 69 -9.19 -16.59 15.62
N PRO A 70 -8.77 -17.72 16.22
CA PRO A 70 -9.66 -18.86 16.50
C PRO A 70 -10.88 -18.55 17.38
N SER A 71 -10.87 -17.40 18.05
CA SER A 71 -12.00 -16.91 18.85
C SER A 71 -13.15 -16.32 18.02
N LEU A 72 -12.95 -16.08 16.72
CA LEU A 72 -13.96 -15.60 15.78
C LEU A 72 -14.72 -16.74 15.10
N ASP A 73 -15.91 -16.40 14.59
CA ASP A 73 -16.72 -17.30 13.78
C ASP A 73 -16.02 -17.57 12.43
N PRO A 74 -15.86 -18.83 12.00
CA PRO A 74 -15.32 -19.16 10.68
C PRO A 74 -16.19 -18.68 9.50
N GLN A 75 -17.43 -18.22 9.73
CA GLN A 75 -18.32 -17.65 8.70
C GLN A 75 -18.11 -16.14 8.46
N VAL A 76 -17.05 -15.54 9.02
CA VAL A 76 -16.68 -14.16 8.70
C VAL A 76 -16.13 -14.09 7.27
N PHE A 77 -16.58 -13.11 6.49
CA PHE A 77 -16.33 -12.91 5.05
C PHE A 77 -17.14 -13.80 4.09
N ASP A 78 -18.32 -14.26 4.52
CA ASP A 78 -19.27 -14.95 3.65
C ASP A 78 -19.96 -13.97 2.66
N GLU A 79 -20.06 -12.69 3.02
CA GLU A 79 -20.70 -11.66 2.19
C GLU A 79 -19.77 -10.45 1.92
N PRO A 80 -19.76 -9.90 0.69
CA PRO A 80 -19.06 -8.64 0.40
C PRO A 80 -19.55 -7.49 1.28
N GLY A 81 -18.62 -6.74 1.85
CA GLY A 81 -18.86 -5.62 2.77
C GLY A 81 -18.70 -5.97 4.25
N GLU A 82 -18.57 -7.25 4.58
CA GLU A 82 -18.24 -7.69 5.93
C GLU A 82 -16.86 -7.19 6.36
N ARG A 83 -16.72 -6.99 7.68
CA ARG A 83 -15.55 -6.38 8.31
C ARG A 83 -15.16 -7.13 9.56
N VAL A 84 -13.86 -7.19 9.79
CA VAL A 84 -13.28 -7.70 11.04
C VAL A 84 -12.19 -6.74 11.53
N GLY A 85 -11.90 -6.78 12.83
CA GLY A 85 -10.76 -6.07 13.39
C GLY A 85 -9.45 -6.62 12.83
N LEU A 86 -8.48 -5.75 12.53
CA LEU A 86 -7.15 -6.16 12.06
C LEU A 86 -6.38 -6.94 13.12
N ILE A 87 -6.73 -6.77 14.40
CA ILE A 87 -6.19 -7.58 15.50
C ILE A 87 -6.54 -9.06 15.35
N ASP A 88 -7.63 -9.37 14.66
CA ASP A 88 -8.09 -10.75 14.46
C ASP A 88 -7.74 -11.29 13.07
N ALA A 89 -7.26 -10.46 12.16
CA ALA A 89 -6.82 -10.87 10.83
C ALA A 89 -5.36 -11.35 10.90
N ILE A 90 -5.15 -12.66 10.74
CA ILE A 90 -3.83 -13.28 10.72
C ILE A 90 -3.29 -13.25 9.28
N HIS A 91 -4.08 -13.79 8.36
CA HIS A 91 -3.72 -13.92 6.95
C HIS A 91 -4.92 -13.59 6.06
N LEU A 92 -4.66 -12.89 4.97
CA LEU A 92 -5.66 -12.43 4.00
C LEU A 92 -5.17 -12.73 2.58
N ARG A 93 -5.94 -13.49 1.81
CA ARG A 93 -5.67 -13.83 0.42
C ARG A 93 -6.90 -13.57 -0.47
N PRO A 94 -7.08 -12.33 -0.95
CA PRO A 94 -8.12 -12.03 -1.93
C PRO A 94 -7.92 -12.87 -3.19
N GLN A 95 -8.98 -13.49 -3.70
CA GLN A 95 -8.85 -14.43 -4.81
C GLN A 95 -8.31 -13.77 -6.08
N ALA A 96 -7.36 -14.44 -6.75
CA ALA A 96 -6.93 -14.07 -8.09
C ALA A 96 -8.09 -14.06 -9.08
N VAL A 97 -7.92 -13.32 -10.18
CA VAL A 97 -8.98 -13.19 -11.19
C VAL A 97 -9.31 -14.55 -11.85
N SER A 98 -10.57 -14.95 -11.79
CA SER A 98 -11.10 -16.13 -12.50
C SER A 98 -12.02 -15.67 -13.63
N THR A 99 -11.62 -15.92 -14.88
CA THR A 99 -12.49 -15.66 -16.04
C THR A 99 -13.61 -16.68 -16.21
N ILE A 100 -13.52 -17.82 -15.52
CA ILE A 100 -14.53 -18.88 -15.51
C ILE A 100 -15.63 -18.52 -14.52
N ASP A 101 -15.25 -18.20 -13.29
CA ASP A 101 -16.17 -17.87 -12.19
C ASP A 101 -16.60 -16.39 -12.22
N GLN A 102 -15.90 -15.58 -13.03
CA GLN A 102 -16.09 -14.14 -13.16
C GLN A 102 -15.89 -13.39 -11.84
N THR A 103 -14.93 -13.86 -11.04
CA THR A 103 -14.57 -13.32 -9.73
C THR A 103 -13.18 -12.66 -9.78
N TRP A 104 -12.99 -11.72 -8.87
CA TRP A 104 -11.70 -11.12 -8.53
C TRP A 104 -11.83 -10.48 -7.15
N GLY A 105 -11.02 -10.93 -6.19
CA GLY A 105 -11.09 -10.49 -4.80
C GLY A 105 -10.35 -9.17 -4.58
N ILE A 106 -10.84 -8.37 -3.65
CA ILE A 106 -10.12 -7.21 -3.09
C ILE A 106 -10.34 -7.16 -1.58
N ALA A 107 -9.26 -6.94 -0.82
CA ALA A 107 -9.32 -6.56 0.59
C ALA A 107 -8.88 -5.10 0.75
N ALA A 108 -9.68 -4.31 1.47
CA ALA A 108 -9.39 -2.92 1.79
C ALA A 108 -9.29 -2.75 3.31
N MET A 109 -8.12 -2.36 3.80
CA MET A 109 -7.80 -2.22 5.22
C MET A 109 -7.57 -0.75 5.59
N ASN A 110 -7.89 -0.41 6.82
CA ASN A 110 -7.65 0.91 7.40
C ASN A 110 -6.82 0.72 8.66
N LEU A 111 -5.52 0.95 8.55
CA LEU A 111 -4.56 0.78 9.62
C LEU A 111 -4.42 2.09 10.38
N GLN A 112 -4.25 1.98 11.70
CA GLN A 112 -3.78 3.12 12.49
C GLN A 112 -2.29 3.36 12.26
N ALA A 113 -1.49 2.30 12.20
CA ALA A 113 -0.03 2.36 12.13
C ALA A 113 0.54 3.26 13.27
N SER A 114 1.46 4.18 12.96
CA SER A 114 2.04 5.09 13.96
C SER A 114 1.16 6.31 14.30
N LEU A 115 -0.04 6.44 13.70
CA LEU A 115 -0.88 7.63 13.85
C LEU A 115 -1.61 7.68 15.21
N PRO A 116 -1.94 8.89 15.71
CA PRO A 116 -2.72 9.02 16.93
C PRO A 116 -4.15 8.50 16.78
N THR A 117 -4.70 7.98 17.88
CA THR A 117 -6.11 7.61 17.98
C THR A 117 -7.01 8.83 17.74
N SER A 118 -8.11 8.61 17.02
CA SER A 118 -9.05 9.67 16.60
C SER A 118 -8.48 10.71 15.64
N PHE A 119 -7.31 10.46 15.05
CA PHE A 119 -6.86 11.24 13.91
C PHE A 119 -7.80 11.01 12.71
N ALA A 120 -8.08 12.06 11.93
CA ALA A 120 -9.14 12.03 10.93
C ALA A 120 -8.86 11.13 9.71
N GLN A 121 -7.62 10.67 9.55
CA GLN A 121 -7.19 9.86 8.42
C GLN A 121 -6.40 8.65 8.90
N ASP A 122 -6.55 7.53 8.18
CA ASP A 122 -5.87 6.27 8.44
C ASP A 122 -4.83 5.98 7.34
N VAL A 123 -4.05 4.92 7.52
CA VAL A 123 -3.32 4.29 6.41
C VAL A 123 -4.23 3.31 5.69
N VAL A 124 -4.51 3.56 4.42
CA VAL A 124 -5.28 2.66 3.57
C VAL A 124 -4.36 1.62 2.97
N VAL A 125 -4.67 0.35 3.13
CA VAL A 125 -3.98 -0.74 2.44
C VAL A 125 -4.98 -1.50 1.58
N ILE A 126 -4.70 -1.65 0.29
CA ILE A 126 -5.56 -2.37 -0.65
C ILE A 126 -4.77 -3.52 -1.25
N GLY A 127 -5.19 -4.74 -0.95
CA GLY A 127 -4.67 -5.96 -1.59
C GLY A 127 -5.58 -6.37 -2.74
N PHE A 128 -5.05 -6.37 -3.96
CA PHE A 128 -5.75 -6.88 -5.14
C PHE A 128 -5.62 -8.39 -5.26
N GLY A 129 -6.56 -9.04 -5.95
CA GLY A 129 -6.60 -10.50 -6.08
C GLY A 129 -5.27 -11.16 -6.46
N GLY A 130 -5.00 -12.32 -5.85
CA GLY A 130 -3.74 -13.06 -5.98
C GLY A 130 -2.61 -12.47 -5.12
N VAL A 131 -2.91 -11.46 -4.30
CA VAL A 131 -2.06 -11.04 -3.19
C VAL A 131 -2.37 -11.90 -1.98
N GLU A 132 -1.35 -12.15 -1.20
CA GLU A 132 -1.44 -12.60 0.18
C GLU A 132 -0.83 -11.53 1.08
N ILE A 133 -1.49 -11.22 2.19
CA ILE A 133 -1.01 -10.28 3.21
C ILE A 133 -1.16 -10.96 4.54
N GLU A 134 -0.06 -11.00 5.28
CA GLU A 134 0.01 -11.67 6.55
C GLU A 134 0.50 -10.69 7.62
N ASN A 135 -0.13 -10.72 8.78
CA ASN A 135 0.15 -9.80 9.87
C ASN A 135 1.50 -10.16 10.50
N GLY A 136 2.34 -9.16 10.74
CA GLY A 136 3.61 -9.33 11.43
C GLY A 136 3.56 -8.97 12.91
N VAL A 137 2.36 -8.75 13.47
CA VAL A 137 2.13 -8.37 14.87
C VAL A 137 1.22 -9.40 15.53
N MET A 138 1.75 -10.12 16.53
CA MET A 138 0.97 -11.08 17.32
C MET A 138 -0.15 -10.36 18.10
N PRO A 139 -1.38 -10.91 18.17
CA PRO A 139 -2.48 -10.26 18.89
C PRO A 139 -2.18 -9.92 20.36
N GLU A 140 -1.41 -10.75 21.04
CA GLU A 140 -0.99 -10.54 22.44
C GLU A 140 0.14 -9.51 22.61
N GLU A 141 0.86 -9.17 21.54
CA GLU A 141 1.93 -8.17 21.50
C GLU A 141 1.46 -6.84 20.90
N ALA A 142 0.30 -6.84 20.24
CA ALA A 142 -0.24 -5.68 19.57
C ALA A 142 -0.61 -4.58 20.55
N PHE A 143 -0.12 -3.37 20.28
CA PHE A 143 -0.61 -2.17 20.93
C PHE A 143 -2.00 -1.85 20.39
N VAL A 144 -3.03 -2.05 21.22
CA VAL A 144 -4.40 -1.64 20.93
C VAL A 144 -4.70 -0.37 21.74
N PRO A 145 -4.80 0.81 21.11
CA PRO A 145 -5.04 2.04 21.84
C PRO A 145 -6.37 2.03 22.61
N PHE A 146 -6.40 2.74 23.74
CA PHE A 146 -7.63 2.92 24.53
C PHE A 146 -8.75 3.58 23.72
N SER A 147 -9.99 3.32 24.15
CA SER A 147 -11.22 3.70 23.45
C SER A 147 -11.48 5.20 23.30
N ALA A 148 -10.73 6.07 23.97
CA ALA A 148 -10.83 7.52 23.77
C ALA A 148 -9.56 8.28 24.18
N PRO A 149 -9.07 9.21 23.34
CA PRO A 149 -8.03 10.16 23.75
C PRO A 149 -8.57 11.16 24.77
N ILE A 150 -7.68 11.84 25.49
CA ILE A 150 -8.02 12.84 26.51
C ILE A 150 -7.70 14.26 26.02
N SER A 151 -8.46 15.25 26.48
CA SER A 151 -8.12 16.66 26.26
C SER A 151 -7.29 17.20 27.42
N VAL A 152 -6.10 17.70 27.11
CA VAL A 152 -5.16 18.28 28.09
C VAL A 152 -4.67 19.64 27.59
N SER A 153 -4.07 20.44 28.48
CA SER A 153 -3.47 21.72 28.10
C SER A 153 -1.97 21.73 28.39
N THR A 154 -1.21 22.33 27.49
CA THR A 154 0.22 22.57 27.74
C THR A 154 0.40 23.55 28.91
N THR A 155 1.40 23.31 29.75
CA THR A 155 1.79 24.15 30.90
C THR A 155 3.03 25.01 30.62
N LEU A 156 3.72 24.74 29.51
CA LEU A 156 4.87 25.49 29.00
C LEU A 156 4.93 25.38 27.48
N ALA A 157 5.68 26.28 26.84
CA ALA A 157 5.89 26.25 25.40
C ALA A 157 6.85 25.11 25.01
N ALA A 158 6.58 24.43 23.90
CA ALA A 158 7.36 23.28 23.44
C ALA A 158 7.33 23.12 21.92
N GLU A 159 8.30 22.37 21.40
CA GLU A 159 8.40 22.06 19.97
C GLU A 159 7.49 20.88 19.64
N LEU A 160 6.61 21.05 18.65
CA LEU A 160 5.84 19.93 18.08
C LEU A 160 6.75 19.15 17.15
N ARG A 161 6.77 17.83 17.32
CA ARG A 161 7.55 16.93 16.48
C ARG A 161 6.68 16.02 15.61
N ALA A 162 7.20 15.61 14.46
CA ALA A 162 6.49 14.73 13.52
C ALA A 162 6.06 13.40 14.17
N PRO A 163 4.91 12.82 13.77
CA PRO A 163 4.29 11.64 14.39
C PRO A 163 4.97 10.31 14.00
N THR A 164 6.26 10.21 14.28
CA THR A 164 7.08 9.02 14.00
C THR A 164 7.20 8.13 15.24
N MET A 165 7.69 6.91 15.08
CA MET A 165 7.95 5.98 16.18
C MET A 165 9.13 6.41 17.07
N ASN A 166 10.03 7.28 16.57
CA ASN A 166 11.20 7.79 17.29
C ASN A 166 11.10 9.30 17.53
N PRO A 167 10.22 9.77 18.45
CA PRO A 167 9.98 11.20 18.65
C PRO A 167 11.23 12.01 19.04
N GLY A 168 12.22 11.38 19.71
CA GLY A 168 13.47 12.04 20.09
C GLY A 168 14.34 12.48 18.92
N THR A 169 14.25 11.81 17.77
CA THR A 169 14.97 12.16 16.53
C THR A 169 14.05 12.73 15.45
N ALA A 170 12.74 12.75 15.70
CA ALA A 170 11.75 13.28 14.79
C ALA A 170 11.96 14.77 14.51
N GLU A 171 11.58 15.18 13.31
CA GLU A 171 11.54 16.58 12.88
C GLU A 171 10.70 17.44 13.80
N ILE A 172 11.13 18.70 14.00
CA ILE A 172 10.29 19.74 14.58
C ILE A 172 9.41 20.33 13.47
N THR A 173 8.10 20.11 13.57
CA THR A 173 7.12 20.61 12.59
C THR A 173 6.48 21.93 13.02
N GLY A 174 6.63 22.31 14.30
CA GLY A 174 6.06 23.55 14.80
C GLY A 174 6.45 23.88 16.23
N GLN A 175 5.86 24.96 16.73
CA GLN A 175 6.03 25.45 18.11
C GLN A 175 4.65 25.62 18.73
N VAL A 176 4.47 25.12 19.94
CA VAL A 176 3.22 25.15 20.69
C VAL A 176 3.42 26.04 21.90
N SER A 177 2.54 27.02 22.08
CA SER A 177 2.58 27.92 23.24
C SER A 177 2.01 27.23 24.49
N ASN A 178 2.31 27.80 25.65
CA ASN A 178 1.65 27.43 26.91
C ASN A 178 0.14 27.72 26.85
N GLY A 179 -0.68 26.89 27.52
CA GLY A 179 -2.12 27.05 27.66
C GLY A 179 -2.90 26.61 26.42
N ILE A 180 -2.25 25.96 25.47
CA ILE A 180 -2.89 25.43 24.27
C ILE A 180 -3.52 24.07 24.62
N GLY A 181 -4.83 23.96 24.37
CA GLY A 181 -5.55 22.70 24.48
C GLY A 181 -5.20 21.76 23.32
N VAL A 182 -4.93 20.50 23.64
CA VAL A 182 -4.56 19.45 22.68
C VAL A 182 -5.31 18.16 23.03
N THR A 183 -5.44 17.27 22.05
CA THR A 183 -5.94 15.91 22.27
C THR A 183 -4.74 14.97 22.37
N ALA A 184 -4.62 14.22 23.45
CA ALA A 184 -3.51 13.29 23.71
C ALA A 184 -4.02 11.86 23.82
N ASP A 185 -3.29 10.89 23.27
CA ASP A 185 -3.73 9.49 23.22
C ASP A 185 -2.75 8.50 23.84
N VAL A 186 -1.44 8.74 23.74
CA VAL A 186 -0.41 7.85 24.31
C VAL A 186 0.80 8.61 24.84
N VAL A 187 1.59 7.95 25.67
CA VAL A 187 2.95 8.35 26.08
C VAL A 187 3.95 7.40 25.41
N SER A 188 5.11 7.89 25.00
CA SER A 188 6.18 7.05 24.45
C SER A 188 6.71 6.02 25.46
N ALA A 189 7.30 4.91 24.98
CA ALA A 189 7.87 3.86 25.83
C ALA A 189 8.84 4.37 26.91
N ASP A 190 9.60 5.44 26.63
CA ASP A 190 10.55 6.07 27.55
C ASP A 190 9.93 7.12 28.50
N GLY A 191 8.62 7.36 28.38
CA GLY A 191 7.90 8.35 29.17
C GLY A 191 8.20 9.81 28.82
N GLN A 192 9.04 10.08 27.81
CA GLN A 192 9.54 11.43 27.53
C GLN A 192 8.63 12.23 26.60
N TRP A 193 7.70 11.59 25.89
CA TRP A 193 6.89 12.21 24.86
C TRP A 193 5.42 11.84 25.01
N VAL A 194 4.54 12.78 24.72
CA VAL A 194 3.08 12.60 24.64
C VAL A 194 2.68 12.80 23.19
N ARG A 195 1.99 11.81 22.61
CA ARG A 195 1.47 11.92 21.25
C ARG A 195 0.18 12.71 21.30
N VAL A 196 0.08 13.69 20.41
CA VAL A 196 -0.99 14.68 20.41
C VAL A 196 -1.54 14.93 19.02
N ILE A 197 -2.74 15.47 18.99
CA ILE A 197 -3.36 16.12 17.84
C ILE A 197 -3.62 17.58 18.23
N ILE A 198 -3.14 18.51 17.41
CA ILE A 198 -3.31 19.96 17.58
C ILE A 198 -4.02 20.51 16.34
N GLY A 199 -5.30 20.82 16.46
CA GLY A 199 -6.13 21.05 15.28
C GLY A 199 -6.20 19.79 14.44
N ASP A 200 -5.65 19.83 13.23
CA ASP A 200 -5.54 18.68 12.31
C ASP A 200 -4.09 18.19 12.16
N GLU A 201 -3.16 18.64 13.01
CA GLU A 201 -1.74 18.27 12.96
C GLU A 201 -1.42 17.24 14.05
N PRO A 202 -1.12 15.98 13.68
CA PRO A 202 -0.64 14.98 14.62
C PRO A 202 0.86 15.18 14.89
N GLY A 203 1.30 14.86 16.10
CA GLY A 203 2.71 14.93 16.44
C GLY A 203 3.02 14.51 17.87
N TRP A 204 4.22 14.82 18.32
CA TRP A 204 4.70 14.56 19.67
C TRP A 204 5.10 15.86 20.36
N LEU A 205 4.72 15.99 21.63
CA LEU A 205 5.20 17.02 22.53
C LEU A 205 5.98 16.39 23.68
N PRO A 206 7.02 17.05 24.24
CA PRO A 206 7.69 16.56 25.44
C PRO A 206 6.69 16.37 26.58
N ALA A 207 6.79 15.29 27.35
CA ALA A 207 5.90 15.03 28.48
C ALA A 207 5.97 16.13 29.55
N ALA A 208 7.14 16.78 29.69
CA ALA A 208 7.34 17.95 30.54
C ALA A 208 6.47 19.16 30.15
N ALA A 209 5.90 19.17 28.94
CA ALA A 209 4.97 20.22 28.50
C ALA A 209 3.61 20.13 29.21
N PHE A 210 3.32 19.09 29.98
CA PHE A 210 2.02 18.83 30.60
C PHE A 210 2.11 18.69 32.12
N ASN A 211 0.97 18.81 32.78
CA ASN A 211 0.86 18.38 34.17
C ASN A 211 0.90 16.85 34.22
N SER A 212 1.87 16.27 34.94
CA SER A 212 2.04 14.82 35.03
C SER A 212 0.80 14.09 35.54
N ALA A 213 -0.04 14.74 36.37
CA ALA A 213 -1.28 14.15 36.86
C ALA A 213 -2.36 14.05 35.78
N GLU A 214 -2.35 14.93 34.77
CA GLU A 214 -3.33 14.91 33.67
C GLU A 214 -3.02 13.82 32.65
N ILE A 215 -1.73 13.56 32.39
CA ILE A 215 -1.28 12.54 31.44
C ILE A 215 -1.02 11.17 32.07
N ALA A 216 -1.22 11.02 33.39
CA ALA A 216 -0.92 9.78 34.12
C ALA A 216 -1.79 8.58 33.70
N SER A 217 -2.97 8.83 33.10
CA SER A 217 -3.87 7.78 32.61
C SER A 217 -3.61 7.37 31.17
N LEU A 218 -2.70 8.05 30.46
CA LEU A 218 -2.39 7.70 29.08
C LEU A 218 -1.69 6.34 29.04
N PRO A 219 -2.04 5.47 28.08
CA PRO A 219 -1.28 4.26 27.80
C PRO A 219 0.16 4.60 27.40
N ILE A 220 1.05 3.65 27.67
CA ILE A 220 2.41 3.65 27.14
C ILE A 220 2.37 2.95 25.78
N LEU A 221 2.87 3.59 24.73
CA LEU A 221 3.09 2.98 23.42
C LEU A 221 4.38 2.16 23.47
N ASP A 222 4.25 0.85 23.65
CA ASP A 222 5.34 -0.11 23.83
C ASP A 222 5.35 -1.24 22.78
N GLY A 223 4.70 -1.03 21.64
CA GLY A 223 4.63 -2.00 20.55
C GLY A 223 4.10 -1.40 19.25
N LEU A 224 3.78 -2.28 18.29
CA LEU A 224 3.17 -1.94 17.01
C LEU A 224 1.66 -2.14 17.06
N THR A 225 0.91 -1.34 16.30
CA THR A 225 -0.53 -1.58 16.10
C THR A 225 -0.75 -2.74 15.12
N PRO A 226 -1.94 -3.40 15.12
CA PRO A 226 -2.23 -4.50 14.21
C PRO A 226 -1.96 -4.15 12.74
N MET A 227 -1.33 -5.07 11.99
CA MET A 227 -0.93 -4.90 10.59
C MET A 227 0.05 -3.73 10.31
N GLN A 228 0.59 -3.06 11.34
CA GLN A 228 1.66 -2.07 11.13
C GLN A 228 2.98 -2.74 10.68
N SER A 229 3.19 -3.99 11.10
CA SER A 229 4.15 -4.93 10.51
C SER A 229 3.40 -5.96 9.68
N PHE A 230 3.91 -6.30 8.50
CA PHE A 230 3.28 -7.30 7.64
C PHE A 230 4.27 -7.93 6.64
N TYR A 231 3.87 -9.10 6.14
CA TYR A 231 4.50 -9.80 5.02
C TYR A 231 3.50 -9.87 3.86
N LEU A 232 3.99 -10.01 2.64
CA LEU A 232 3.11 -10.08 1.47
C LEU A 232 3.71 -10.88 0.33
N ARG A 233 2.87 -11.62 -0.38
CA ARG A 233 3.21 -12.32 -1.62
C ARG A 233 2.26 -11.89 -2.71
N THR A 234 2.73 -11.88 -3.96
CA THR A 234 1.91 -11.47 -5.12
C THR A 234 1.92 -12.53 -6.21
N GLY A 235 0.89 -12.54 -7.05
CA GLY A 235 0.72 -13.45 -8.19
C GLY A 235 0.39 -14.89 -7.79
N VAL A 236 -0.11 -15.08 -6.58
CA VAL A 236 -0.66 -16.34 -6.10
C VAL A 236 -1.84 -16.74 -7.00
N ASP A 237 -1.96 -18.03 -7.32
CA ASP A 237 -2.90 -18.59 -8.32
C ASP A 237 -2.78 -18.05 -9.76
N GLY A 238 -1.72 -17.29 -10.04
CA GLY A 238 -1.41 -16.74 -11.35
C GLY A 238 -2.28 -15.55 -11.74
N GLN A 239 -2.00 -14.99 -12.94
CA GLN A 239 -2.70 -13.80 -13.44
C GLN A 239 -3.27 -14.05 -14.84
N GLN A 240 -4.60 -14.14 -14.95
CA GLN A 240 -5.29 -14.34 -16.24
C GLN A 240 -5.57 -13.02 -16.98
N CYS A 241 -5.65 -11.91 -16.26
CA CYS A 241 -6.02 -10.60 -16.80
C CYS A 241 -4.93 -9.55 -16.51
N ALA A 242 -4.39 -8.92 -17.57
CA ALA A 242 -3.35 -7.90 -17.43
C ALA A 242 -3.84 -6.63 -16.70
N ASN A 243 -5.14 -6.33 -16.79
CA ASN A 243 -5.79 -5.20 -16.11
C ASN A 243 -6.25 -5.51 -14.67
N ALA A 244 -5.99 -6.72 -14.17
CA ALA A 244 -6.24 -7.14 -12.79
C ALA A 244 -4.92 -7.63 -12.17
N PRO A 245 -3.96 -6.73 -11.90
CA PRO A 245 -2.67 -7.11 -11.34
C PRO A 245 -2.79 -7.49 -9.86
N SER A 246 -1.84 -8.32 -9.42
CA SER A 246 -1.62 -8.60 -8.01
C SER A 246 -0.58 -7.62 -7.46
N LEU A 247 -1.04 -6.67 -6.66
CA LEU A 247 -0.21 -5.66 -5.99
C LEU A 247 -0.90 -5.17 -4.72
N VAL A 248 -0.11 -4.61 -3.80
CA VAL A 248 -0.60 -3.94 -2.59
C VAL A 248 -0.41 -2.44 -2.74
N VAL A 249 -1.48 -1.66 -2.58
CA VAL A 249 -1.41 -0.20 -2.49
C VAL A 249 -1.43 0.20 -1.02
N VAL A 250 -0.51 1.06 -0.61
CA VAL A 250 -0.48 1.65 0.74
C VAL A 250 -0.54 3.16 0.61
N GLN A 251 -1.54 3.79 1.23
CA GLN A 251 -1.73 5.23 1.20
C GLN A 251 -1.96 5.78 2.61
N GLY A 252 -0.96 6.47 3.16
CA GLY A 252 -1.09 7.24 4.38
C GLY A 252 -1.77 8.59 4.15
N PRO A 253 -1.95 9.39 5.22
CA PRO A 253 -2.42 10.76 5.10
C PRO A 253 -1.44 11.62 4.29
N GLN A 254 -1.95 12.64 3.60
CA GLN A 254 -1.14 13.46 2.71
C GLN A 254 -0.06 14.24 3.48
N ASN A 255 1.21 14.06 3.12
CA ASN A 255 2.39 14.72 3.73
C ASN A 255 2.58 14.48 5.24
N ILE A 256 1.88 13.52 5.84
CA ILE A 256 2.11 13.13 7.24
C ILE A 256 2.94 11.84 7.23
N PRO A 257 4.09 11.80 7.91
CA PRO A 257 4.89 10.58 7.97
C PRO A 257 4.17 9.53 8.80
N VAL A 258 4.17 8.30 8.27
CA VAL A 258 3.68 7.12 8.95
C VAL A 258 4.72 6.02 8.88
N ASP A 259 5.02 5.41 10.01
CA ASP A 259 6.01 4.34 10.10
C ASP A 259 5.30 2.97 10.03
N LEU A 260 5.79 2.13 9.10
CA LEU A 260 5.33 0.78 8.81
C LEU A 260 6.54 -0.16 8.78
N VAL A 261 6.31 -1.46 8.94
CA VAL A 261 7.33 -2.49 8.82
C VAL A 261 6.87 -3.50 7.78
N ALA A 262 7.71 -3.79 6.80
CA ALA A 262 7.45 -4.86 5.84
C ALA A 262 8.68 -5.75 5.71
N TYR A 263 8.52 -7.06 5.87
CA TYR A 263 9.66 -7.99 5.89
C TYR A 263 10.73 -7.62 6.94
N GLY A 264 10.31 -7.09 8.10
CA GLY A 264 11.23 -6.59 9.13
C GLY A 264 12.03 -5.33 8.75
N VAL A 265 11.70 -4.69 7.63
CA VAL A 265 12.30 -3.43 7.20
C VAL A 265 11.45 -2.27 7.67
N ASP A 266 12.05 -1.37 8.45
CA ASP A 266 11.41 -0.11 8.85
C ASP A 266 11.24 0.80 7.63
N MET A 267 10.02 1.27 7.40
CA MET A 267 9.66 2.17 6.30
C MET A 267 8.89 3.37 6.84
N ARG A 268 9.36 4.57 6.51
CA ARG A 268 8.60 5.82 6.73
C ARG A 268 7.94 6.23 5.43
N LEU A 269 6.61 6.12 5.40
CA LEU A 269 5.76 6.52 4.30
C LEU A 269 5.26 7.95 4.51
N GLN A 270 5.51 8.84 3.55
CA GLN A 270 4.83 10.13 3.44
C GLN A 270 4.02 10.13 2.15
N SER A 271 2.70 9.98 2.27
CA SER A 271 1.75 9.82 1.16
C SER A 271 1.56 8.37 0.71
N MET A 272 2.14 7.88 -0.40
CA MET A 272 1.76 6.55 -0.94
C MET A 272 2.92 5.71 -1.47
N MET A 273 2.76 4.39 -1.36
CA MET A 273 3.61 3.40 -2.01
C MET A 273 2.80 2.24 -2.56
N ILE A 274 3.41 1.48 -3.46
CA ILE A 274 2.89 0.24 -4.01
C ILE A 274 3.93 -0.83 -3.75
N LEU A 275 3.49 -1.99 -3.29
CA LEU A 275 4.34 -3.13 -3.00
C LEU A 275 3.95 -4.32 -3.89
N ARG A 276 4.94 -5.04 -4.40
CA ARG A 276 4.75 -6.33 -5.06
C ARG A 276 6.01 -7.19 -5.00
N THR A 277 5.87 -8.50 -5.07
CA THR A 277 7.01 -9.42 -5.17
C THR A 277 7.39 -9.67 -6.63
N ILE A 278 8.68 -9.85 -6.89
CA ILE A 278 9.23 -10.23 -8.21
C ILE A 278 9.49 -11.72 -8.24
N ASP A 279 9.18 -12.33 -9.38
CA ASP A 279 8.97 -13.78 -9.52
C ASP A 279 7.73 -14.20 -8.73
N ALA A 280 6.60 -13.62 -9.12
CA ALA A 280 5.29 -13.76 -8.49
C ALA A 280 4.79 -15.23 -8.51
N GLY A 281 4.02 -15.61 -7.51
CA GLY A 281 3.51 -16.97 -7.29
C GLY A 281 4.04 -17.61 -6.02
N GLU A 282 3.98 -18.94 -5.97
CA GLU A 282 4.41 -19.76 -4.84
C GLU A 282 5.64 -20.61 -5.21
N PRO A 283 6.73 -20.60 -4.41
CA PRO A 283 6.91 -19.85 -3.16
C PRO A 283 7.14 -18.34 -3.40
N VAL A 284 7.17 -17.54 -2.32
CA VAL A 284 7.40 -16.09 -2.42
C VAL A 284 8.63 -15.75 -3.26
N GLY A 285 8.50 -14.70 -4.05
CA GLY A 285 9.55 -14.16 -4.90
C GLY A 285 10.81 -13.71 -4.14
N LEU A 286 11.94 -13.59 -4.83
CA LEU A 286 13.23 -13.24 -4.20
C LEU A 286 13.40 -11.74 -3.90
N GLN A 287 12.53 -10.89 -4.45
CA GLN A 287 12.62 -9.45 -4.29
C GLN A 287 11.26 -8.84 -4.00
N LEU A 288 11.24 -7.84 -3.13
CA LEU A 288 10.13 -6.91 -2.94
C LEU A 288 10.42 -5.63 -3.73
N GLU A 289 9.50 -5.22 -4.59
CA GLU A 289 9.48 -3.89 -5.19
C GLU A 289 8.70 -2.93 -4.31
N VAL A 290 9.35 -1.82 -3.93
CA VAL A 290 8.73 -0.67 -3.28
C VAL A 290 8.67 0.46 -4.30
N ILE A 291 7.47 0.79 -4.77
CA ILE A 291 7.24 1.78 -5.82
C ILE A 291 6.55 3.00 -5.21
N VAL A 292 7.10 4.19 -5.44
CA VAL A 292 6.51 5.44 -4.92
C VAL A 292 5.95 6.23 -6.08
N LEU A 293 4.63 6.39 -6.13
CA LEU A 293 4.00 7.27 -7.12
C LEU A 293 3.88 8.71 -6.60
N TYR A 294 3.76 8.89 -5.29
CA TYR A 294 3.44 10.17 -4.66
C TYR A 294 4.13 10.33 -3.31
N GLY A 295 4.65 11.51 -3.01
CA GLY A 295 5.30 11.83 -1.75
C GLY A 295 6.69 11.20 -1.65
N LEU A 296 6.99 10.48 -0.58
CA LEU A 296 8.32 9.94 -0.29
C LEU A 296 8.21 8.66 0.54
N VAL A 297 9.05 7.67 0.25
CA VAL A 297 9.33 6.57 1.18
C VAL A 297 10.78 6.63 1.63
N THR A 298 11.02 6.45 2.93
CA THR A 298 12.35 6.29 3.49
C THR A 298 12.50 4.90 4.09
N ILE A 299 13.48 4.14 3.62
CA ILE A 299 13.83 2.83 4.17
C ILE A 299 14.88 3.01 5.27
N ASN A 300 14.72 2.26 6.36
CA ASN A 300 15.51 2.38 7.59
C ASN A 300 15.59 3.84 8.06
N PRO A 301 14.43 4.50 8.29
CA PRO A 301 14.40 5.86 8.82
C PRO A 301 15.15 5.93 10.15
N ASP A 302 15.69 7.10 10.47
CA ASP A 302 16.44 7.36 11.72
C ASP A 302 17.75 6.55 11.88
N SER A 303 18.11 5.73 10.90
CA SER A 303 19.41 5.06 10.83
C SER A 303 20.51 6.02 10.34
N GLY A 304 21.77 5.58 10.45
CA GLY A 304 22.91 6.32 9.89
C GLY A 304 23.00 6.28 8.35
N ALA A 305 22.16 5.50 7.68
CA ALA A 305 22.18 5.30 6.24
C ALA A 305 20.77 5.06 5.66
N PRO A 306 19.85 6.04 5.78
CA PRO A 306 18.51 5.92 5.22
C PRO A 306 18.55 5.89 3.69
N ILE A 307 17.64 5.14 3.06
CA ILE A 307 17.47 5.14 1.60
C ILE A 307 16.16 5.86 1.26
N TYR A 308 16.27 6.93 0.50
CA TYR A 308 15.13 7.72 0.05
C TYR A 308 14.64 7.25 -1.31
N ILE A 309 13.36 6.91 -1.42
CA ILE A 309 12.69 6.55 -2.66
C ILE A 309 11.76 7.70 -3.05
N PRO A 310 12.22 8.63 -3.91
CA PRO A 310 11.42 9.76 -4.34
C PRO A 310 10.23 9.33 -5.22
N PRO A 311 9.25 10.22 -5.46
CA PRO A 311 8.11 9.89 -6.29
C PRO A 311 8.58 9.63 -7.72
N GLY A 312 7.97 8.64 -8.36
CA GLY A 312 8.32 8.19 -9.70
C GLY A 312 9.45 7.19 -9.73
N HIS A 313 9.93 6.75 -8.56
CA HIS A 313 11.01 5.79 -8.43
C HIS A 313 10.52 4.50 -7.79
N LEU A 314 11.31 3.45 -7.99
CA LEU A 314 11.19 2.20 -7.27
C LEU A 314 12.52 1.76 -6.70
N LEU A 315 12.45 1.00 -5.62
CA LEU A 315 13.56 0.26 -5.02
C LEU A 315 13.23 -1.22 -5.03
N ARG A 316 14.25 -2.06 -5.24
CA ARG A 316 14.16 -3.50 -4.99
C ARG A 316 14.88 -3.85 -3.70
N ILE A 317 14.18 -4.55 -2.82
CA ILE A 317 14.75 -5.18 -1.63
C ILE A 317 14.89 -6.67 -1.94
N ASN A 318 16.11 -7.20 -1.95
CA ASN A 318 16.32 -8.64 -2.07
C ASN A 318 15.98 -9.27 -0.73
N LEU A 319 15.13 -10.28 -0.74
CA LEU A 319 14.68 -11.00 0.45
C LEU A 319 15.56 -12.23 0.76
N GLY A 320 16.39 -12.64 -0.21
CA GLY A 320 17.33 -13.75 -0.08
C GLY A 320 16.72 -15.11 -0.46
N PRO A 321 17.55 -16.15 -0.66
CA PRO A 321 17.11 -17.41 -1.25
C PRO A 321 16.40 -18.36 -0.27
N GLU A 322 16.58 -18.16 1.03
CA GLU A 322 16.06 -19.06 2.08
C GLU A 322 14.64 -18.66 2.46
N LEU A 323 13.77 -19.67 2.54
CA LEU A 323 12.45 -19.51 3.14
C LEU A 323 12.55 -19.60 4.65
N VAL A 324 11.83 -18.74 5.34
CA VAL A 324 11.82 -18.60 6.80
C VAL A 324 10.39 -18.36 7.26
N SER A 325 10.11 -18.68 8.52
CA SER A 325 8.85 -18.34 9.17
C SER A 325 9.05 -17.04 9.95
N LEU A 326 8.60 -15.94 9.36
CA LEU A 326 8.64 -14.59 9.94
C LEU A 326 7.24 -14.09 10.30
N GLY A 327 6.24 -14.63 9.63
CA GLY A 327 4.84 -14.47 9.89
C GLY A 327 4.34 -14.94 11.24
N ILE A 328 3.12 -14.56 11.59
CA ILE A 328 2.41 -15.09 12.76
C ILE A 328 1.67 -16.41 12.47
N GLU A 329 1.51 -16.80 11.19
CA GLU A 329 0.89 -18.06 10.79
C GLU A 329 1.81 -19.27 10.97
N GLY A 330 3.12 -19.02 11.07
CA GLY A 330 4.11 -19.98 11.56
C GLY A 330 4.55 -21.02 10.53
N ASP A 331 4.26 -20.84 9.25
CA ASP A 331 4.85 -21.61 8.15
C ASP A 331 6.07 -20.90 7.57
N ALA A 332 6.88 -21.62 6.79
CA ALA A 332 8.15 -21.11 6.27
C ALA A 332 8.00 -20.73 4.80
N ASP A 333 7.30 -19.62 4.54
CA ASP A 333 7.06 -19.15 3.20
C ASP A 333 7.47 -17.68 2.95
N GLU A 334 7.94 -16.96 3.98
CA GLU A 334 8.62 -15.67 3.84
C GLU A 334 10.13 -15.81 3.59
N ARG A 335 10.83 -14.67 3.54
CA ARG A 335 12.27 -14.56 3.27
C ARG A 335 12.88 -13.47 4.16
N GLY A 336 14.10 -13.68 4.67
CA GLY A 336 14.67 -12.84 5.73
C GLY A 336 16.10 -12.33 5.54
N VAL A 337 16.80 -12.68 4.45
CA VAL A 337 18.17 -12.20 4.21
C VAL A 337 18.13 -10.98 3.30
N LEU A 338 18.16 -9.82 3.94
CA LEU A 338 17.88 -8.55 3.28
C LEU A 338 19.13 -7.91 2.65
N SER A 339 18.99 -7.45 1.42
CA SER A 339 19.91 -6.46 0.84
C SER A 339 19.17 -5.47 -0.04
N PHE A 340 19.65 -4.24 -0.09
CA PHE A 340 18.95 -3.13 -0.72
C PHE A 340 19.58 -2.79 -2.06
N GLY A 341 18.75 -2.61 -3.08
CA GLY A 341 19.16 -2.04 -4.35
C GLY A 341 19.39 -0.53 -4.27
N ILE A 342 19.39 0.12 -5.44
CA ILE A 342 19.44 1.57 -5.55
C ILE A 342 18.11 2.03 -6.15
N PRO A 343 17.47 3.09 -5.62
CA PRO A 343 16.29 3.67 -6.22
C PRO A 343 16.53 4.06 -7.68
N ARG A 344 15.60 3.70 -8.57
CA ARG A 344 15.66 4.05 -10.00
C ARG A 344 14.32 4.59 -10.49
N PRO A 345 14.31 5.43 -11.54
CA PRO A 345 13.05 5.90 -12.11
C PRO A 345 12.24 4.73 -12.67
N LEU A 346 10.92 4.88 -12.59
CA LEU A 346 9.95 4.00 -13.25
C LEU A 346 10.06 4.13 -14.77
N THR A 347 9.89 3.02 -15.45
CA THR A 347 9.78 2.94 -16.90
C THR A 347 8.33 3.16 -17.35
N ARG A 348 8.13 3.39 -18.64
CA ARG A 348 6.78 3.57 -19.18
C ARG A 348 5.92 2.32 -19.00
N THR A 349 6.50 1.14 -19.25
CA THR A 349 5.83 -0.15 -19.04
C THR A 349 5.39 -0.33 -17.60
N GLU A 350 6.25 -0.01 -16.63
CA GLU A 350 5.89 -0.09 -15.21
C GLU A 350 4.75 0.87 -14.86
N LEU A 351 4.71 2.09 -15.39
CA LEU A 351 3.59 3.01 -15.17
C LEU A 351 2.28 2.55 -15.85
N ASP A 352 2.38 1.89 -17.00
CA ASP A 352 1.21 1.34 -17.70
C ASP A 352 0.63 0.12 -16.95
N GLU A 353 1.45 -0.67 -16.26
CA GLU A 353 1.01 -1.76 -15.37
C GLU A 353 0.27 -1.26 -14.13
N LEU A 354 0.54 -0.03 -13.69
CA LEU A 354 -0.04 0.55 -12.48
C LEU A 354 -1.37 1.28 -12.73
N GLN A 355 -1.89 1.33 -13.96
CA GLN A 355 -3.10 2.11 -14.29
C GLN A 355 -4.33 1.73 -13.46
N ILE A 356 -4.38 0.52 -12.91
CA ILE A 356 -5.49 0.08 -12.04
C ILE A 356 -5.72 1.01 -10.85
N VAL A 357 -4.67 1.64 -10.31
CA VAL A 357 -4.77 2.49 -9.12
C VAL A 357 -5.58 3.76 -9.38
N LEU A 358 -5.71 4.18 -10.65
CA LEU A 358 -6.53 5.33 -11.04
C LEU A 358 -8.04 5.04 -10.98
N PHE A 359 -8.41 3.76 -10.90
CA PHE A 359 -9.81 3.35 -10.82
C PHE A 359 -10.29 3.15 -9.38
N ILE A 360 -9.38 3.21 -8.40
CA ILE A 360 -9.75 3.09 -6.98
C ILE A 360 -10.71 4.24 -6.63
N PRO A 361 -11.91 3.97 -6.07
CA PRO A 361 -12.89 5.01 -5.78
C PRO A 361 -12.40 6.01 -4.73
N ASP A 362 -12.69 7.29 -4.92
CA ASP A 362 -12.23 8.39 -4.06
C ASP A 362 -12.67 8.25 -2.59
N ASN A 363 -13.77 7.55 -2.30
CA ASN A 363 -14.25 7.32 -0.94
C ASN A 363 -13.50 6.19 -0.21
N ILE A 364 -12.63 5.46 -0.92
CA ILE A 364 -11.78 4.40 -0.36
C ILE A 364 -10.38 4.93 -0.01
N VAL A 365 -9.88 5.91 -0.77
CA VAL A 365 -8.58 6.54 -0.55
C VAL A 365 -8.69 7.82 0.28
N ASN A 366 -7.57 8.30 0.80
CA ASN A 366 -7.47 9.60 1.50
C ASN A 366 -7.43 10.77 0.51
N TYR A 367 -6.86 10.55 -0.68
CA TYR A 367 -6.83 11.52 -1.77
C TYR A 367 -6.73 10.80 -3.13
N PRO A 368 -7.21 11.43 -4.23
CA PRO A 368 -7.13 10.87 -5.57
C PRO A 368 -5.68 10.56 -5.98
N ILE A 369 -5.49 9.41 -6.64
CA ILE A 369 -4.19 8.96 -7.11
C ILE A 369 -3.95 9.47 -8.53
N GLU A 370 -2.73 9.91 -8.81
CA GLU A 370 -2.28 10.30 -10.15
C GLU A 370 -1.01 9.53 -10.51
N ILE A 371 -0.90 9.15 -11.78
CA ILE A 371 0.31 8.52 -12.33
C ILE A 371 1.13 9.59 -13.04
N PRO A 372 2.45 9.69 -12.78
CA PRO A 372 3.30 10.67 -13.45
C PRO A 372 3.46 10.41 -14.94
N GLU A 373 3.87 11.44 -15.67
CA GLU A 373 4.23 11.33 -17.08
C GLU A 373 5.75 11.23 -17.23
N ILE A 374 6.19 10.35 -18.14
CA ILE A 374 7.60 10.27 -18.53
C ILE A 374 7.79 11.11 -19.79
N LEU A 375 8.54 12.21 -19.67
CA LEU A 375 9.01 12.96 -20.82
C LEU A 375 10.38 12.41 -21.27
N THR A 376 10.43 11.98 -22.52
CA THR A 376 11.68 11.61 -23.21
C THR A 376 11.98 12.68 -24.28
N PRO A 377 12.90 13.63 -24.03
CA PRO A 377 13.25 14.63 -25.02
C PRO A 377 13.87 13.99 -26.27
N SER A 378 13.49 14.46 -27.47
CA SER A 378 13.98 13.93 -28.76
C SER A 378 15.36 14.47 -29.19
N GLY A 379 16.19 14.93 -28.25
CA GLY A 379 17.50 15.53 -28.51
C GLY A 379 18.61 14.51 -28.78
N VAL A 380 19.57 14.86 -29.63
CA VAL A 380 20.67 13.98 -30.09
C VAL A 380 21.84 13.89 -29.08
N THR A 381 21.80 14.66 -27.99
CA THR A 381 22.84 14.65 -26.95
C THR A 381 22.22 14.78 -25.55
N ASN A 382 22.54 13.85 -24.65
CA ASN A 382 22.09 13.76 -23.24
C ASN A 382 20.56 13.80 -23.04
N ILE A 383 19.89 12.70 -23.42
CA ILE A 383 18.47 12.50 -23.12
C ILE A 383 18.31 12.28 -21.61
N ILE A 384 17.90 13.33 -20.89
CA ILE A 384 17.48 13.22 -19.50
C ILE A 384 15.99 12.87 -19.51
N VAL A 385 15.67 11.63 -19.15
CA VAL A 385 14.29 11.21 -18.91
C VAL A 385 13.79 11.94 -17.67
N ARG A 386 12.69 12.70 -17.80
CA ARG A 386 12.09 13.44 -16.69
C ARG A 386 10.74 12.86 -16.33
N ILE A 387 10.49 12.73 -15.03
CA ILE A 387 9.20 12.36 -14.47
C ILE A 387 8.48 13.65 -14.11
N ILE A 388 7.30 13.86 -14.69
CA ILE A 388 6.51 15.07 -14.48
C ILE A 388 5.21 14.73 -13.77
N TYR A 389 4.92 15.56 -12.77
CA TYR A 389 3.68 15.54 -12.02
C TYR A 389 2.80 16.71 -12.41
N ARG A 390 1.57 16.43 -12.82
CA ARG A 390 0.57 17.49 -13.08
C ARG A 390 0.13 18.13 -11.77
N ASN A 391 -0.06 17.32 -10.74
CA ASN A 391 -0.40 17.78 -9.41
C ASN A 391 0.86 18.08 -8.58
N PRO A 392 1.12 19.34 -8.22
CA PRO A 392 2.32 19.72 -7.48
C PRO A 392 2.37 19.12 -6.08
N ARG A 393 1.23 18.69 -5.54
CA ARG A 393 1.20 18.01 -4.24
C ARG A 393 1.90 16.65 -4.27
N ALA A 394 2.08 16.03 -5.44
CA ALA A 394 2.79 14.75 -5.60
C ALA A 394 4.26 14.79 -5.19
N ILE A 395 4.85 15.97 -5.26
CA ILE A 395 6.25 16.23 -4.92
C ILE A 395 6.37 17.17 -3.72
N ALA A 396 5.28 17.48 -3.02
CA ALA A 396 5.27 18.47 -1.94
C ALA A 396 6.12 18.03 -0.74
N ALA A 397 6.02 16.76 -0.33
CA ALA A 397 6.86 16.21 0.74
C ALA A 397 8.35 16.32 0.42
N VAL A 398 8.76 15.93 -0.81
CA VAL A 398 10.15 16.05 -1.26
C VAL A 398 10.61 17.50 -1.30
N ARG A 399 9.77 18.40 -1.83
CA ARG A 399 10.09 19.84 -1.88
C ARG A 399 10.36 20.40 -0.50
N ALA A 400 9.45 20.20 0.45
CA ALA A 400 9.60 20.71 1.81
C ALA A 400 10.91 20.22 2.45
N LEU A 401 11.18 18.91 2.35
CA LEU A 401 12.40 18.34 2.91
C LEU A 401 13.69 18.82 2.21
N CYS A 402 13.63 19.14 0.91
CA CYS A 402 14.74 19.74 0.18
C CYS A 402 14.99 21.19 0.58
N GLU A 403 13.93 22.00 0.70
CA GLU A 403 14.01 23.40 1.17
C GLU A 403 14.62 23.49 2.58
N ASP A 404 14.35 22.49 3.42
CA ASP A 404 14.92 22.38 4.76
C ASP A 404 16.33 21.74 4.80
N GLY A 405 16.88 21.32 3.66
CA GLY A 405 18.21 20.70 3.56
C GLY A 405 18.29 19.31 4.18
N ARG A 406 17.17 18.60 4.27
CA ARG A 406 17.02 17.31 4.96
C ARG A 406 17.10 16.10 4.03
N LEU A 407 17.02 16.33 2.72
CA LEU A 407 17.29 15.32 1.71
C LEU A 407 18.69 15.49 1.10
N PRO A 408 19.32 14.40 0.66
CA PRO A 408 20.55 14.49 -0.11
C PRO A 408 20.36 15.34 -1.37
N PRO A 409 21.36 16.15 -1.77
CA PRO A 409 21.29 16.95 -3.00
C PRO A 409 20.90 16.11 -4.23
N ALA A 410 21.41 14.89 -4.33
CA ALA A 410 21.09 13.97 -5.41
C ALA A 410 19.60 13.62 -5.53
N VAL A 411 18.81 13.73 -4.46
CA VAL A 411 17.35 13.55 -4.49
C VAL A 411 16.66 14.86 -4.91
N CYS A 412 17.12 15.99 -4.39
CA CYS A 412 16.55 17.31 -4.70
C CYS A 412 16.78 17.71 -6.17
N ASP A 413 17.96 17.42 -6.71
CA ASP A 413 18.35 17.68 -8.09
C ASP A 413 17.47 16.95 -9.11
N LEU A 414 16.80 15.84 -8.73
CA LEU A 414 15.86 15.12 -9.60
C LEU A 414 14.62 15.96 -9.96
N PHE A 415 14.27 16.94 -9.11
CA PHE A 415 13.08 17.76 -9.23
C PHE A 415 13.37 19.26 -9.41
N ASP A 416 14.64 19.63 -9.61
CA ASP A 416 15.12 21.01 -9.72
C ASP A 416 14.74 21.90 -8.51
N PHE A 417 14.90 21.39 -7.28
CA PHE A 417 14.64 22.13 -6.03
C PHE A 417 15.87 22.80 -5.42
#